data_AF-A0A8J7P1L4-F1
#
_entry.id   AF-A0A8J7P1L4-F1
#
_cell.length_a   1.000
_cell.length_b   1.000
_cell.length_c   1.000
_cell.angle_alpha   90.00
_cell.angle_beta   90.00
_cell.angle_gamma   90.00
#
_symmetry.space_group_name_H-M   'P 1'
#
loop_
_entity.id
_entity.type
_entity.pdbx_description
1 polymer ?
#
loop_
_entity_poly.entity_id
_entity_poly.type
_entity_poly.pdbx_seq_one_letter_code
_entity_poly.pdbx_strand_id
1 'polypeptide(L)'
;LSDSWEAVSLELEQWAVCLRQLEDCLALQTLLSLPSPRPPPGGAVTRLTVRALLEAGRGGVADSVSKWVFLQDLAPGQLRQLLRRGGADRASQEQSAAEPGADEESQEDAGLKTAAELLCAVFQRFPCSMSPDLLSAHCCWEYVVQWNKDPEVGRYLSWAVEHLRQISNPHIQHGIGVMMWSTFIVKRFSAAAFLMEKVGKAPKDRLCRRDVGMGDSAMTSFLGSCTQLLQILMEADVGRDEVPPPALAVEEVWGGAEGRSSLAELALEQRPVHYPLVQHHVLLATLLHAAMTFNLRSARPLGLFDSKGKNAFFKDLTSIQLLPSGDVDPSLVSLRQEFLLKVLSGWVLSLGETGEESAPSSVPGAELWPSLVLDLGPLLQVNPDILRRHLVCELYSQGLDRRAEEVMLEVEDREVLGSQLLVLTGQRLSFALLHTQTRPGMELLARLPPVLCTWLKAMVRERSATVDTRHHKLQRTVYTLH
;
A
#
# COMPACT_ATOMS: atom_id res chain seq x y z
N LEU A 1 59.39 -21.82 -23.89
CA LEU A 1 59.76 -21.13 -22.63
C LEU A 1 58.77 -20.00 -22.32
N SER A 2 58.26 -19.23 -23.30
CA SER A 2 57.12 -18.32 -23.06
C SER A 2 55.87 -19.07 -22.58
N ASP A 3 55.53 -20.18 -23.22
CA ASP A 3 54.30 -20.94 -22.95
C ASP A 3 54.23 -21.53 -21.52
N SER A 4 55.38 -21.84 -20.91
CA SER A 4 55.42 -22.35 -19.54
C SER A 4 55.20 -21.25 -18.50
N TRP A 5 55.66 -20.01 -18.78
CA TRP A 5 55.43 -18.88 -17.89
C TRP A 5 54.02 -18.33 -18.02
N GLU A 6 53.45 -18.37 -19.24
CA GLU A 6 52.03 -18.05 -19.48
C GLU A 6 51.11 -19.03 -18.75
N ALA A 7 51.43 -20.34 -18.78
CA ALA A 7 50.66 -21.36 -18.06
C ALA A 7 50.70 -21.17 -16.53
N VAL A 8 51.88 -20.91 -15.94
CA VAL A 8 52.01 -20.66 -14.51
C VAL A 8 51.30 -19.37 -14.09
N SER A 9 51.34 -18.33 -14.93
CA SER A 9 50.64 -17.07 -14.65
C SER A 9 49.12 -17.27 -14.64
N LEU A 10 48.58 -18.04 -15.60
CA LEU A 10 47.16 -18.36 -15.66
C LEU A 10 46.69 -19.22 -14.47
N GLU A 11 47.48 -20.22 -14.05
CA GLU A 11 47.15 -21.05 -12.89
C GLU A 11 47.13 -20.22 -11.59
N LEU A 12 48.05 -19.26 -11.43
CA LEU A 12 48.06 -18.34 -10.29
C LEU A 12 46.84 -17.41 -10.28
N GLU A 13 46.43 -16.89 -11.44
CA GLU A 13 45.21 -16.09 -11.58
C GLU A 13 43.95 -16.90 -11.23
N GLN A 14 43.84 -18.14 -11.73
CA GLN A 14 42.73 -19.03 -11.39
C GLN A 14 42.68 -19.37 -9.89
N TRP A 15 43.84 -19.58 -9.27
CA TRP A 15 43.93 -19.79 -7.84
C TRP A 15 43.49 -18.57 -7.04
N ALA A 16 43.91 -17.36 -7.45
CA ALA A 16 43.50 -16.11 -6.83
C ALA A 16 41.97 -15.90 -6.92
N VAL A 17 41.37 -16.19 -8.08
CA VAL A 17 39.91 -16.17 -8.27
C VAL A 17 39.22 -17.14 -7.32
N CYS A 18 39.68 -18.39 -7.25
CA CYS A 18 39.09 -19.41 -6.37
C CYS A 18 39.17 -19.02 -4.89
N LEU A 19 40.33 -18.52 -4.43
CA LEU A 19 40.49 -18.01 -3.07
C LEU A 19 39.52 -16.87 -2.79
N ARG A 20 39.37 -15.93 -3.72
CA ARG A 20 38.43 -14.81 -3.55
C ARG A 20 36.98 -15.27 -3.47
N GLN A 21 36.57 -16.21 -4.34
CA GLN A 21 35.23 -16.81 -4.28
C GLN A 21 34.97 -17.50 -2.95
N LEU A 22 35.97 -18.19 -2.38
CA LEU A 22 35.84 -18.83 -1.07
C LEU A 22 35.69 -17.82 0.07
N GLU A 23 36.47 -16.73 0.07
CA GLU A 23 36.32 -15.65 1.04
C GLU A 23 34.94 -14.99 0.96
N ASP A 24 34.47 -14.73 -0.26
CA ASP A 24 33.16 -14.12 -0.52
C ASP A 24 32.02 -15.05 -0.07
N CYS A 25 32.12 -16.35 -0.36
CA CYS A 25 31.21 -17.37 0.16
C CYS A 25 31.20 -17.41 1.68
N LEU A 26 32.37 -17.33 2.32
CA LEU A 26 32.48 -17.37 3.78
C LEU A 26 31.80 -16.15 4.41
N ALA A 27 32.02 -14.95 3.86
CA ALA A 27 31.37 -13.73 4.35
C ALA A 27 29.85 -13.83 4.23
N LEU A 28 29.35 -14.27 3.07
CA LEU A 28 27.92 -14.47 2.86
C LEU A 28 27.34 -15.55 3.78
N GLN A 29 28.00 -16.71 3.89
CA GLN A 29 27.59 -17.78 4.80
C GLN A 29 27.53 -17.30 6.27
N THR A 30 28.48 -16.44 6.68
CA THR A 30 28.52 -15.89 8.05
C THR A 30 27.28 -15.05 8.33
N LEU A 31 26.87 -14.18 7.38
CA LEU A 31 25.61 -13.43 7.47
C LEU A 31 24.40 -14.38 7.55
N LEU A 32 24.32 -15.35 6.64
CA LEU A 32 23.19 -16.29 6.55
C LEU A 32 23.07 -17.22 7.77
N SER A 33 24.16 -17.43 8.50
CA SER A 33 24.21 -18.24 9.72
C SER A 33 23.80 -17.50 10.99
N LEU A 34 23.51 -16.20 10.93
CA LEU A 34 23.00 -15.47 12.08
C LEU A 34 21.67 -16.08 12.58
N PRO A 35 21.47 -16.14 13.91
CA PRO A 35 20.22 -16.63 14.48
C PRO A 35 19.05 -15.79 13.94
N SER A 36 17.95 -16.47 13.63
CA SER A 36 16.76 -15.87 13.04
C SER A 36 15.57 -16.00 14.01
N PRO A 37 14.72 -14.96 14.14
CA PRO A 37 13.48 -15.04 14.89
C PRO A 37 12.47 -16.00 14.26
N ARG A 38 12.59 -16.27 12.95
CA ARG A 38 11.72 -17.21 12.21
C ARG A 38 12.46 -18.50 11.88
N PRO A 39 11.79 -19.66 11.97
CA PRO A 39 12.39 -20.92 11.56
C PRO A 39 12.63 -20.94 10.04
N PRO A 40 13.79 -21.44 9.56
CA PRO A 40 14.04 -21.58 8.14
C PRO A 40 13.06 -22.60 7.53
N PRO A 41 12.53 -22.35 6.32
CA PRO A 41 11.71 -23.34 5.63
C PRO A 41 12.55 -24.60 5.37
N GLY A 42 12.17 -25.72 6.00
CA GLY A 42 12.90 -26.99 5.90
C GLY A 42 13.91 -27.28 7.02
N GLY A 43 14.01 -26.43 8.05
CA GLY A 43 14.67 -26.75 9.33
C GLY A 43 16.20 -26.74 9.36
N ALA A 44 16.90 -26.64 8.22
CA ALA A 44 18.36 -26.57 8.17
C ALA A 44 18.84 -25.28 7.48
N VAL A 45 19.88 -24.65 8.04
CA VAL A 45 20.62 -23.58 7.35
C VAL A 45 21.35 -24.20 6.17
N THR A 46 20.96 -23.83 4.95
CA THR A 46 21.61 -24.34 3.74
C THR A 46 23.08 -23.93 3.74
N ARG A 47 23.99 -24.90 3.69
CA ARG A 47 25.43 -24.64 3.56
C ARG A 47 25.72 -24.13 2.16
N LEU A 48 26.17 -22.88 2.07
CA LEU A 48 26.56 -22.23 0.85
C LEU A 48 27.93 -22.73 0.37
N THR A 49 28.06 -22.95 -0.93
CA THR A 49 29.31 -23.34 -1.57
C THR A 49 29.53 -22.48 -2.82
N VAL A 50 30.78 -22.30 -3.24
CA VAL A 50 31.12 -21.59 -4.48
C VAL A 50 30.34 -22.16 -5.66
N ARG A 51 30.31 -23.50 -5.77
CA ARG A 51 29.56 -24.20 -6.82
C ARG A 51 28.07 -23.86 -6.79
N ALA A 52 27.45 -23.87 -5.61
CA ALA A 52 26.03 -23.55 -5.48
C ALA A 52 25.73 -22.10 -5.88
N LEU A 53 26.62 -21.14 -5.59
CA LEU A 53 26.47 -19.76 -6.04
C LEU A 53 26.63 -19.62 -7.56
N LEU A 54 27.60 -20.31 -8.16
CA LEU A 54 27.78 -20.31 -9.62
C LEU A 54 26.55 -20.87 -10.33
N GLU A 55 26.02 -22.01 -9.85
CA GLU A 55 24.82 -22.66 -10.41
C GLU A 55 23.53 -21.84 -10.15
N ALA A 56 23.49 -21.02 -9.10
CA ALA A 56 22.37 -20.12 -8.82
C ALA A 56 22.30 -18.94 -9.81
N GLY A 57 23.39 -18.68 -10.55
CA GLY A 57 23.46 -17.59 -11.51
C GLY A 57 23.54 -16.21 -10.86
N ARG A 58 23.35 -15.17 -11.68
CA ARG A 58 23.58 -13.77 -11.33
C ARG A 58 22.70 -13.24 -10.20
N GLY A 59 21.54 -13.86 -9.96
CA GLY A 59 20.63 -13.49 -8.88
C GLY A 59 20.85 -14.23 -7.56
N GLY A 60 21.78 -15.19 -7.50
CA GLY A 60 21.90 -16.14 -6.39
C GLY A 60 22.24 -15.49 -5.04
N VAL A 61 23.10 -14.46 -5.06
CA VAL A 61 23.50 -13.72 -3.85
C VAL A 61 22.32 -12.91 -3.31
N ALA A 62 21.68 -12.09 -4.15
CA ALA A 62 20.53 -11.28 -3.77
C ALA A 62 19.35 -12.14 -3.28
N ASP A 63 19.11 -13.28 -3.93
CA ASP A 63 18.10 -14.26 -3.52
C ASP A 63 18.40 -14.89 -2.14
N SER A 64 19.66 -15.19 -1.86
CA SER A 64 20.07 -15.72 -0.56
C SER A 64 19.88 -14.67 0.55
N VAL A 65 20.28 -13.43 0.29
CA VAL A 65 20.13 -12.34 1.26
C VAL A 65 18.67 -11.94 1.46
N SER A 66 17.83 -11.92 0.43
CA SER A 66 16.40 -11.58 0.59
C SER A 66 15.66 -12.59 1.47
N LYS A 67 15.99 -13.89 1.35
CA LYS A 67 15.48 -14.93 2.25
C LYS A 67 15.94 -14.71 3.69
N TRP A 68 17.20 -14.32 3.88
CA TRP A 68 17.69 -13.94 5.20
C TRP A 68 16.95 -12.71 5.75
N VAL A 69 16.75 -11.66 4.96
CA VAL A 69 15.97 -10.46 5.36
C VAL A 69 14.56 -10.85 5.81
N PHE A 70 13.90 -11.74 5.06
CA PHE A 70 12.59 -12.27 5.44
C PHE A 70 12.63 -13.05 6.76
N LEU A 71 13.63 -13.89 6.95
CA LEU A 71 13.81 -14.69 8.16
C LEU A 71 14.05 -13.82 9.39
N GLN A 72 14.80 -12.73 9.23
CA GLN A 72 15.05 -11.72 10.26
C GLN A 72 13.84 -10.83 10.59
N ASP A 73 12.71 -10.99 9.90
CA ASP A 73 11.50 -10.16 10.07
C ASP A 73 11.77 -8.66 9.91
N LEU A 74 12.67 -8.30 8.99
CA LEU A 74 13.05 -6.91 8.79
C LEU A 74 12.06 -6.20 7.88
N ALA A 75 11.42 -5.16 8.41
CA ALA A 75 10.61 -4.26 7.61
C ALA A 75 11.51 -3.46 6.62
N PRO A 76 11.00 -3.04 5.46
CA PRO A 76 11.79 -2.30 4.47
C PRO A 76 12.45 -1.02 5.03
N GLY A 77 11.76 -0.32 5.94
CA GLY A 77 12.32 0.84 6.66
C GLY A 77 13.51 0.49 7.56
N GLN A 78 13.43 -0.64 8.27
CA GLN A 78 14.49 -1.12 9.15
C GLN A 78 15.70 -1.59 8.35
N LEU A 79 15.50 -2.30 7.23
CA LEU A 79 16.60 -2.70 6.34
C LEU A 79 17.37 -1.46 5.83
N ARG A 80 16.67 -0.40 5.41
CA ARG A 80 17.30 0.87 5.01
C ARG A 80 18.10 1.51 6.14
N GLN A 81 17.59 1.46 7.37
CA GLN A 81 18.31 1.97 8.55
C GLN A 81 19.57 1.15 8.84
N LEU A 82 19.50 -0.18 8.75
CA LEU A 82 20.66 -1.06 8.93
C LEU A 82 21.77 -0.79 7.92
N LEU A 83 21.40 -0.63 6.64
CA LEU A 83 22.35 -0.30 5.58
C LEU A 83 23.00 1.07 5.78
N ARG A 84 22.27 2.05 6.34
CA ARG A 84 22.82 3.38 6.67
C ARG A 84 23.78 3.33 7.87
N ARG A 85 23.41 2.61 8.94
CA ARG A 85 24.23 2.50 10.17
C ARG A 85 25.57 1.83 9.89
N GLY A 86 25.57 0.71 9.16
CA GLY A 86 26.82 0.03 8.80
C GLY A 86 27.73 0.82 7.85
N GLY A 87 27.20 1.84 7.16
CA GLY A 87 28.00 2.81 6.39
C GLY A 87 28.56 3.96 7.24
N ALA A 88 27.79 4.47 8.21
CA ALA A 88 28.16 5.60 9.06
C ALA A 88 29.20 5.25 10.15
N ASP A 89 29.10 4.06 10.75
CA ASP A 89 30.04 3.60 11.77
C ASP A 89 31.46 3.44 11.21
N ARG A 90 31.60 3.19 9.90
CA ARG A 90 32.90 3.12 9.21
C ARG A 90 33.53 4.49 8.93
N ALA A 91 32.74 5.49 8.54
CA ALA A 91 33.23 6.86 8.38
C ALA A 91 33.70 7.47 9.72
N SER A 92 33.08 7.03 10.81
CA SER A 92 33.40 7.45 12.18
C SER A 92 34.64 6.72 12.75
N GLN A 93 34.85 5.46 12.35
CA GLN A 93 36.04 4.67 12.74
C GLN A 93 37.33 5.12 12.04
N GLU A 94 37.27 5.78 10.88
CA GLU A 94 38.44 6.40 10.25
C GLU A 94 38.87 7.72 10.92
N GLN A 95 38.05 8.29 11.82
CA GLN A 95 38.32 9.60 12.47
C GLN A 95 38.41 9.57 14.00
N SER A 96 38.19 8.44 14.68
CA SER A 96 38.24 8.38 16.15
C SER A 96 39.08 7.19 16.66
N ALA A 97 40.40 7.40 16.71
CA ALA A 97 41.23 6.69 17.67
C ALA A 97 41.09 7.40 19.03
N ALA A 98 40.54 6.69 20.02
CA ALA A 98 40.38 7.04 21.43
C ALA A 98 39.15 7.90 21.79
N GLU A 99 38.12 7.28 22.38
CA GLU A 99 37.82 7.35 23.83
C GLU A 99 36.92 6.15 24.23
N PRO A 100 37.16 5.48 25.37
CA PRO A 100 36.28 4.43 25.87
C PRO A 100 35.21 5.03 26.81
N GLY A 101 34.07 5.41 26.23
CA GLY A 101 32.86 5.78 26.98
C GLY A 101 31.91 4.59 27.07
N ALA A 102 31.50 4.23 28.29
CA ALA A 102 30.68 3.08 28.59
C ALA A 102 29.21 3.30 28.16
N ASP A 103 28.79 2.57 27.12
CA ASP A 103 27.37 2.33 26.86
C ASP A 103 27.07 0.87 27.16
N GLU A 104 26.19 0.62 28.14
CA GLU A 104 25.58 -0.69 28.35
C GLU A 104 24.66 -0.99 27.15
N GLU A 105 25.25 -1.38 26.02
CA GLU A 105 24.52 -1.85 24.83
C GLU A 105 23.70 -3.09 25.23
N SER A 106 22.38 -3.03 25.05
CA SER A 106 21.52 -4.19 25.25
C SER A 106 21.93 -5.31 24.29
N GLN A 107 21.78 -6.58 24.70
CA GLN A 107 22.13 -7.73 23.86
C GLN A 107 21.42 -7.71 22.48
N GLU A 108 20.23 -7.12 22.40
CA GLU A 108 19.48 -6.94 21.16
C GLU A 108 20.14 -5.91 20.22
N ASP A 109 20.70 -4.83 20.75
CA ASP A 109 21.40 -3.81 19.94
C ASP A 109 22.76 -4.32 19.44
N ALA A 110 23.46 -5.12 20.24
CA ALA A 110 24.71 -5.77 19.84
C ALA A 110 24.50 -6.78 18.68
N GLY A 111 23.41 -7.56 18.72
CA GLY A 111 23.04 -8.48 17.63
C GLY A 111 22.69 -7.74 16.34
N LEU A 112 21.95 -6.63 16.45
CA LEU A 112 21.58 -5.79 15.32
C LEU A 112 22.80 -5.09 14.68
N LYS A 113 23.75 -4.62 15.50
CA LYS A 113 25.03 -4.05 15.07
C LYS A 113 25.86 -5.07 14.29
N THR A 114 25.99 -6.29 14.83
CA THR A 114 26.70 -7.39 14.17
C THR A 114 26.07 -7.73 12.82
N ALA A 115 24.74 -7.77 12.73
CA ALA A 115 24.03 -8.00 11.49
C ALA A 115 24.29 -6.88 10.46
N ALA A 116 24.31 -5.61 10.90
CA ALA A 116 24.61 -4.48 10.03
C ALA A 116 26.06 -4.53 9.49
N GLU A 117 27.04 -4.84 10.34
CA GLU A 117 28.45 -4.97 9.94
C GLU A 117 28.66 -6.08 8.90
N LEU A 118 28.06 -7.26 9.14
CA LEU A 118 28.12 -8.39 8.22
C LEU A 118 27.40 -8.10 6.90
N LEU A 119 26.24 -7.44 6.96
CA LEU A 119 25.51 -7.04 5.76
C LEU A 119 26.37 -6.06 4.93
N CYS A 120 26.98 -5.06 5.55
CA CYS A 120 27.90 -4.15 4.87
C CYS A 120 29.12 -4.85 4.29
N ALA A 121 29.68 -5.85 4.99
CA ALA A 121 30.77 -6.65 4.45
C ALA A 121 30.37 -7.44 3.19
N VAL A 122 29.14 -7.99 3.17
CA VAL A 122 28.58 -8.66 1.98
C VAL A 122 28.37 -7.66 0.83
N PHE A 123 27.83 -6.47 1.10
CA PHE A 123 27.67 -5.42 0.09
C PHE A 123 29.00 -5.01 -0.58
N GLN A 124 30.08 -4.94 0.19
CA GLN A 124 31.40 -4.57 -0.33
C GLN A 124 32.01 -5.65 -1.22
N ARG A 125 31.71 -6.91 -0.93
CA ARG A 125 32.19 -8.06 -1.71
C ARG A 125 31.34 -8.29 -2.96
N PHE A 126 30.05 -7.95 -2.91
CA PHE A 126 29.08 -8.15 -3.97
C PHE A 126 28.39 -6.84 -4.40
N PRO A 127 29.12 -5.81 -4.87
CA PRO A 127 28.55 -4.49 -5.12
C PRO A 127 27.53 -4.47 -6.26
N CYS A 128 27.64 -5.38 -7.25
CA CYS A 128 26.69 -5.45 -8.36
C CYS A 128 25.44 -6.20 -7.91
N SER A 129 25.62 -7.42 -7.40
CA SER A 129 24.56 -8.34 -6.97
C SER A 129 23.75 -7.79 -5.78
N MET A 130 24.39 -7.01 -4.90
CA MET A 130 23.75 -6.36 -3.73
C MET A 130 23.37 -4.91 -4.00
N SER A 131 23.37 -4.43 -5.25
CA SER A 131 22.91 -3.08 -5.53
C SER A 131 21.49 -2.85 -4.97
N PRO A 132 21.16 -1.63 -4.48
CA PRO A 132 19.91 -1.39 -3.75
C PRO A 132 18.64 -1.81 -4.50
N ASP A 133 18.63 -1.61 -5.82
CA ASP A 133 17.52 -1.99 -6.69
C ASP A 133 17.37 -3.52 -6.81
N LEU A 134 18.48 -4.26 -6.94
CA LEU A 134 18.45 -5.71 -7.03
C LEU A 134 18.06 -6.35 -5.70
N LEU A 135 18.61 -5.87 -4.58
CA LEU A 135 18.20 -6.36 -3.26
C LEU A 135 16.71 -6.08 -3.01
N SER A 136 16.23 -4.89 -3.35
CA SER A 136 14.81 -4.53 -3.21
C SER A 136 13.91 -5.37 -4.11
N ALA A 137 14.33 -5.66 -5.35
CA ALA A 137 13.61 -6.56 -6.25
C ALA A 137 13.50 -7.99 -5.68
N HIS A 138 14.60 -8.53 -5.16
CA HIS A 138 14.62 -9.86 -4.55
C HIS A 138 13.85 -9.91 -3.23
N CYS A 139 13.90 -8.86 -2.40
CA CYS A 139 13.07 -8.77 -1.19
C CYS A 139 11.57 -8.67 -1.55
N CYS A 140 11.21 -7.83 -2.51
CA CYS A 140 9.84 -7.76 -3.04
C CYS A 140 9.33 -9.13 -3.45
N TRP A 141 10.12 -9.85 -4.26
CA TRP A 141 9.76 -11.18 -4.75
C TRP A 141 9.64 -12.23 -3.63
N GLU A 142 10.59 -12.26 -2.70
CA GLU A 142 10.54 -13.20 -1.57
C GLU A 142 9.30 -12.93 -0.69
N TYR A 143 9.03 -11.68 -0.34
CA TYR A 143 7.86 -11.32 0.47
C TYR A 143 6.53 -11.67 -0.22
N VAL A 144 6.38 -11.45 -1.53
CA VAL A 144 5.14 -11.85 -2.23
C VAL A 144 5.01 -13.37 -2.37
N VAL A 145 6.12 -14.10 -2.53
CA VAL A 145 6.12 -15.58 -2.52
C VAL A 145 5.66 -16.11 -1.16
N GLN A 146 6.12 -15.51 -0.06
CA GLN A 146 5.72 -15.92 1.29
C GLN A 146 4.27 -15.53 1.59
N TRP A 147 3.82 -14.33 1.18
CA TRP A 147 2.40 -13.98 1.21
C TRP A 147 1.54 -14.95 0.42
N ASN A 148 2.01 -15.41 -0.75
CA ASN A 148 1.23 -16.32 -1.58
C ASN A 148 1.01 -17.69 -0.89
N LYS A 149 1.96 -18.13 -0.04
CA LYS A 149 1.85 -19.34 0.79
C LYS A 149 0.93 -19.14 1.99
N ASP A 150 0.96 -17.95 2.61
CA ASP A 150 0.10 -17.59 3.75
C ASP A 150 -0.59 -16.23 3.53
N PRO A 151 -1.71 -16.21 2.78
CA PRO A 151 -2.38 -14.97 2.38
C PRO A 151 -3.08 -14.23 3.53
N GLU A 152 -3.23 -14.86 4.69
CA GLU A 152 -3.82 -14.23 5.89
C GLU A 152 -2.89 -13.15 6.47
N VAL A 153 -1.58 -13.31 6.27
CA VAL A 153 -0.56 -12.36 6.77
C VAL A 153 -0.37 -11.22 5.78
N GLY A 154 -1.32 -10.27 5.79
CA GLY A 154 -1.35 -9.12 4.87
C GLY A 154 -0.08 -8.25 4.87
N ARG A 155 0.67 -8.21 5.99
CA ARG A 155 1.93 -7.46 6.10
C ARG A 155 2.98 -7.89 5.07
N TYR A 156 3.03 -9.17 4.71
CA TYR A 156 4.01 -9.67 3.75
C TYR A 156 3.81 -9.04 2.37
N LEU A 157 2.57 -8.96 1.89
CA LEU A 157 2.30 -8.27 0.64
C LEU A 157 2.57 -6.76 0.76
N SER A 158 2.21 -6.14 1.88
CA SER A 158 2.47 -4.71 2.08
C SER A 158 3.97 -4.37 2.03
N TRP A 159 4.82 -5.23 2.61
CA TRP A 159 6.27 -5.06 2.56
C TRP A 159 6.84 -5.40 1.19
N ALA A 160 6.27 -6.37 0.46
CA ALA A 160 6.63 -6.60 -0.93
C ALA A 160 6.41 -5.33 -1.79
N VAL A 161 5.24 -4.70 -1.67
CA VAL A 161 4.91 -3.46 -2.40
C VAL A 161 5.82 -2.30 -1.97
N GLU A 162 6.16 -2.19 -0.68
CA GLU A 162 7.08 -1.15 -0.21
C GLU A 162 8.53 -1.38 -0.68
N HIS A 163 8.98 -2.62 -0.80
CA HIS A 163 10.26 -2.93 -1.46
C HIS A 163 10.21 -2.60 -2.96
N LEU A 164 9.10 -2.89 -3.64
CA LEU A 164 8.92 -2.50 -5.04
C LEU A 164 9.05 -0.98 -5.22
N ARG A 165 8.42 -0.20 -4.33
CA ARG A 165 8.50 1.27 -4.32
C ARG A 165 9.92 1.81 -4.15
N GLN A 166 10.80 1.04 -3.51
CA GLN A 166 12.19 1.44 -3.25
C GLN A 166 13.14 1.23 -4.43
N ILE A 167 12.72 0.47 -5.44
CA ILE A 167 13.50 0.27 -6.66
C ILE A 167 13.54 1.62 -7.40
N SER A 168 14.74 2.16 -7.57
CA SER A 168 14.98 3.47 -8.17
C SER A 168 14.96 3.40 -9.70
N ASN A 169 15.46 2.31 -10.29
CA ASN A 169 15.42 2.13 -11.73
C ASN A 169 13.99 1.77 -12.22
N PRO A 170 13.36 2.59 -13.08
CA PRO A 170 11.97 2.39 -13.49
C PRO A 170 11.77 1.16 -14.38
N HIS A 171 12.79 0.70 -15.13
CA HIS A 171 12.67 -0.52 -15.94
C HIS A 171 12.61 -1.76 -15.05
N ILE A 172 13.46 -1.83 -14.02
CA ILE A 172 13.43 -2.93 -13.04
C ILE A 172 12.13 -2.86 -12.22
N GLN A 173 11.76 -1.67 -11.71
CA GLN A 173 10.54 -1.47 -10.93
C GLN A 173 9.29 -1.91 -11.72
N HIS A 174 9.19 -1.47 -12.98
CA HIS A 174 8.09 -1.85 -13.87
C HIS A 174 8.04 -3.36 -14.08
N GLY A 175 9.16 -3.97 -14.48
CA GLY A 175 9.19 -5.40 -14.80
C GLY A 175 8.84 -6.28 -13.60
N ILE A 176 9.38 -5.98 -12.42
CA ILE A 176 9.01 -6.69 -11.19
C ILE A 176 7.53 -6.50 -10.85
N GLY A 177 6.99 -5.29 -11.01
CA GLY A 177 5.57 -5.01 -10.80
C GLY A 177 4.66 -5.82 -11.73
N VAL A 178 5.00 -5.91 -13.02
CA VAL A 178 4.24 -6.67 -14.04
C VAL A 178 4.30 -8.17 -13.73
N MET A 179 5.48 -8.69 -13.41
CA MET A 179 5.66 -10.07 -13.00
C MET A 179 4.86 -10.38 -11.72
N MET A 180 4.88 -9.50 -10.73
CA MET A 180 4.12 -9.67 -9.49
C MET A 180 2.62 -9.71 -9.76
N TRP A 181 2.11 -8.78 -10.57
CA TRP A 181 0.70 -8.72 -10.95
C TRP A 181 0.22 -10.01 -11.62
N SER A 182 0.93 -10.42 -12.68
CA SER A 182 0.58 -11.58 -13.50
C SER A 182 0.74 -12.91 -12.77
N THR A 183 1.76 -13.03 -11.90
CA THR A 183 2.07 -14.29 -11.21
C THR A 183 1.18 -14.53 -9.99
N PHE A 184 0.96 -13.51 -9.16
CA PHE A 184 0.37 -13.70 -7.83
C PHE A 184 -0.95 -12.96 -7.59
N ILE A 185 -1.18 -11.82 -8.25
CA ILE A 185 -2.22 -10.87 -7.83
C ILE A 185 -3.52 -11.01 -8.63
N VAL A 186 -3.44 -11.02 -9.96
CA VAL A 186 -4.61 -10.87 -10.86
C VAL A 186 -5.73 -11.88 -10.60
N LYS A 187 -5.38 -13.14 -10.28
CA LYS A 187 -6.37 -14.19 -10.00
C LYS A 187 -7.17 -13.92 -8.73
N ARG A 188 -6.49 -13.55 -7.62
CA ARG A 188 -7.17 -13.20 -6.35
C ARG A 188 -7.91 -11.88 -6.47
N PHE A 189 -7.36 -10.91 -7.19
CA PHE A 189 -8.00 -9.62 -7.44
C PHE A 189 -9.31 -9.75 -8.23
N SER A 190 -9.31 -10.54 -9.31
CA SER A 190 -10.52 -10.83 -10.08
C SER A 190 -11.57 -11.59 -9.25
N ALA A 191 -11.16 -12.60 -8.47
CA ALA A 191 -12.06 -13.30 -7.56
C ALA A 191 -12.72 -12.35 -6.53
N ALA A 192 -11.93 -11.43 -5.95
CA ALA A 192 -12.42 -10.39 -5.05
C ALA A 192 -13.47 -9.49 -5.73
N ALA A 193 -13.17 -9.00 -6.93
CA ALA A 193 -14.08 -8.16 -7.69
C ALA A 193 -15.41 -8.86 -8.01
N PHE A 194 -15.36 -10.11 -8.49
CA PHE A 194 -16.56 -10.88 -8.81
C PHE A 194 -17.36 -11.26 -7.57
N LEU A 195 -16.71 -11.58 -6.45
CA LEU A 195 -17.39 -11.82 -5.18
C LEU A 195 -18.19 -10.59 -4.77
N MET A 196 -17.54 -9.42 -4.73
CA MET A 196 -18.16 -8.16 -4.32
C MET A 196 -19.30 -7.75 -5.26
N GLU A 197 -19.13 -7.91 -6.57
CA GLU A 197 -20.20 -7.68 -7.54
C GLU A 197 -21.41 -8.58 -7.27
N LYS A 198 -21.17 -9.87 -7.00
CA LYS A 198 -22.23 -10.85 -6.74
C LYS A 198 -22.99 -10.56 -5.44
N VAL A 199 -22.28 -10.23 -4.36
CA VAL A 199 -22.93 -10.00 -3.05
C VAL A 199 -23.49 -8.60 -2.89
N GLY A 200 -23.00 -7.63 -3.67
CA GLY A 200 -23.44 -6.23 -3.64
C GLY A 200 -23.13 -5.52 -2.32
N LYS A 201 -22.17 -5.98 -1.52
CA LYS A 201 -21.73 -5.38 -0.25
C LYS A 201 -20.35 -5.91 0.11
N ALA A 202 -19.70 -5.34 1.13
CA ALA A 202 -18.48 -5.92 1.68
C ALA A 202 -18.71 -7.39 2.13
N PRO A 203 -18.07 -8.38 1.50
CA PRO A 203 -18.19 -9.78 1.88
C PRO A 203 -17.66 -10.03 3.29
N LYS A 204 -18.23 -11.05 3.95
CA LYS A 204 -17.82 -11.48 5.30
C LYS A 204 -16.83 -12.64 5.21
N ASP A 205 -16.02 -12.80 6.25
CA ASP A 205 -14.91 -13.75 6.34
C ASP A 205 -15.14 -15.11 5.65
N ARG A 206 -16.25 -15.81 5.94
CA ARG A 206 -16.57 -17.11 5.32
C ARG A 206 -16.58 -17.08 3.78
N LEU A 207 -17.13 -16.02 3.19
CA LEU A 207 -17.19 -15.88 1.73
C LEU A 207 -15.83 -15.51 1.16
N CYS A 208 -15.08 -14.63 1.84
CA CYS A 208 -13.72 -14.25 1.44
C CYS A 208 -12.80 -15.47 1.41
N ARG A 209 -12.80 -16.29 2.47
CA ARG A 209 -12.00 -17.52 2.54
C ARG A 209 -12.34 -18.51 1.43
N ARG A 210 -13.64 -18.66 1.15
CA ARG A 210 -14.12 -19.62 0.12
C ARG A 210 -13.76 -19.19 -1.30
N ASP A 211 -14.01 -17.93 -1.65
CA ASP A 211 -13.95 -17.49 -3.05
C ASP A 211 -12.63 -16.80 -3.41
N VAL A 212 -11.94 -16.20 -2.44
CA VAL A 212 -10.66 -15.47 -2.65
C VAL A 212 -9.47 -16.19 -2.03
N GLY A 213 -9.70 -17.02 -1.00
CA GLY A 213 -8.66 -17.78 -0.31
C GLY A 213 -7.99 -17.02 0.85
N MET A 214 -8.64 -16.00 1.39
CA MET A 214 -8.17 -15.23 2.56
C MET A 214 -9.35 -14.66 3.36
N GLY A 215 -9.16 -14.36 4.65
CA GLY A 215 -10.15 -13.68 5.50
C GLY A 215 -10.53 -12.26 5.03
N ASP A 216 -11.60 -11.68 5.58
CA ASP A 216 -12.11 -10.35 5.18
C ASP A 216 -11.16 -9.18 5.54
N SER A 217 -10.55 -9.24 6.72
CA SER A 217 -9.48 -8.31 7.12
C SER A 217 -8.27 -8.39 6.18
N ALA A 218 -7.81 -9.61 5.87
CA ALA A 218 -6.70 -9.85 4.95
C ALA A 218 -7.05 -9.37 3.53
N MET A 219 -8.28 -9.61 3.07
CA MET A 219 -8.79 -9.14 1.79
C MET A 219 -8.80 -7.61 1.69
N THR A 220 -9.15 -6.91 2.78
CA THR A 220 -9.09 -5.43 2.82
C THR A 220 -7.66 -4.93 2.61
N SER A 221 -6.69 -5.52 3.34
CA SER A 221 -5.26 -5.19 3.20
C SER A 221 -4.70 -5.55 1.83
N PHE A 222 -5.14 -6.68 1.27
CA PHE A 222 -4.79 -7.14 -0.08
C PHE A 222 -5.24 -6.14 -1.14
N LEU A 223 -6.48 -5.66 -1.08
CA LEU A 223 -6.99 -4.67 -2.04
C LEU A 223 -6.25 -3.33 -1.94
N GLY A 224 -5.93 -2.88 -0.73
CA GLY A 224 -5.08 -1.70 -0.53
C GLY A 224 -3.69 -1.87 -1.14
N SER A 225 -3.09 -3.05 -1.01
CA SER A 225 -1.79 -3.37 -1.62
C SER A 225 -1.89 -3.47 -3.15
N CYS A 226 -3.01 -3.97 -3.70
CA CYS A 226 -3.26 -3.96 -5.15
C CYS A 226 -3.31 -2.53 -5.71
N THR A 227 -3.97 -1.61 -5.01
CA THR A 227 -4.02 -0.19 -5.42
C THR A 227 -2.61 0.39 -5.49
N GLN A 228 -1.80 0.20 -4.44
CA GLN A 228 -0.44 0.72 -4.39
C GLN A 228 0.47 0.11 -5.45
N LEU A 229 0.40 -1.21 -5.67
CA LEU A 229 1.14 -1.89 -6.73
C LEU A 229 0.83 -1.29 -8.11
N LEU A 230 -0.45 -1.11 -8.43
CA LEU A 230 -0.86 -0.60 -9.73
C LEU A 230 -0.48 0.88 -9.91
N GLN A 231 -0.49 1.68 -8.83
CA GLN A 231 0.02 3.06 -8.85
C GLN A 231 1.52 3.10 -9.12
N ILE A 232 2.32 2.27 -8.42
CA ILE A 232 3.76 2.13 -8.68
C ILE A 232 4.02 1.72 -10.12
N LEU A 233 3.20 0.81 -10.68
CA LEU A 233 3.31 0.41 -12.08
C LEU A 233 3.06 1.58 -13.05
N MET A 234 2.09 2.45 -12.77
CA MET A 234 1.85 3.64 -13.58
C MET A 234 3.01 4.63 -13.51
N GLU A 235 3.54 4.88 -12.31
CA GLU A 235 4.69 5.78 -12.10
C GLU A 235 5.94 5.24 -12.79
N ALA A 236 6.22 3.94 -12.65
CA ALA A 236 7.35 3.29 -13.29
C ALA A 236 7.25 3.32 -14.82
N ASP A 237 6.07 3.09 -15.39
CA ASP A 237 5.85 3.12 -16.85
C ASP A 237 6.18 4.51 -17.43
N VAL A 238 5.77 5.58 -16.76
CA VAL A 238 6.15 6.96 -17.15
C VAL A 238 7.67 7.16 -17.04
N GLY A 239 8.27 6.73 -15.93
CA GLY A 239 9.72 6.88 -15.72
C GLY A 239 10.58 6.09 -16.71
N ARG A 240 10.07 5.00 -17.30
CA ARG A 240 10.82 4.21 -18.30
C ARG A 240 11.13 4.98 -19.58
N ASP A 241 10.27 5.91 -19.96
CA ASP A 241 10.48 6.73 -21.15
C ASP A 241 11.56 7.79 -20.94
N GLU A 242 11.86 8.13 -19.67
CA GLU A 242 12.83 9.17 -19.30
C GLU A 242 14.29 8.68 -19.25
N VAL A 243 14.50 7.38 -18.98
CA VAL A 243 15.83 6.80 -18.80
C VAL A 243 16.03 5.52 -19.62
N PRO A 244 17.25 5.24 -20.13
CA PRO A 244 17.52 4.00 -20.83
C PRO A 244 17.49 2.78 -19.89
N PRO A 245 17.26 1.57 -20.43
CA PRO A 245 17.39 0.33 -19.65
C PRO A 245 18.79 0.20 -19.03
N PRO A 246 18.91 -0.22 -17.76
CA PRO A 246 20.20 -0.38 -17.11
C PRO A 246 20.98 -1.55 -17.69
N ALA A 247 22.31 -1.41 -17.77
CA ALA A 247 23.20 -2.55 -18.00
C ALA A 247 23.39 -3.30 -16.68
N LEU A 248 23.06 -4.59 -16.66
CA LEU A 248 23.26 -5.44 -15.49
C LEU A 248 24.72 -5.92 -15.45
N ALA A 249 25.48 -5.39 -14.50
CA ALA A 249 26.85 -5.80 -14.23
C ALA A 249 26.89 -7.03 -13.33
N VAL A 250 28.00 -7.78 -13.42
CA VAL A 250 28.31 -8.92 -12.55
C VAL A 250 29.71 -8.71 -12.01
N GLU A 251 29.95 -9.13 -10.78
CA GLU A 251 31.28 -9.15 -10.21
C GLU A 251 32.23 -9.98 -11.07
N GLU A 252 33.42 -9.44 -11.40
CA GLU A 252 34.40 -10.08 -12.30
C GLU A 252 34.72 -11.53 -11.88
N VAL A 253 34.94 -11.72 -10.59
CA VAL A 253 35.23 -13.02 -9.95
C VAL A 253 34.08 -14.03 -10.13
N TRP A 254 32.87 -13.55 -10.38
CA TRP A 254 31.64 -14.32 -10.56
C TRP A 254 31.12 -14.30 -12.01
N GLY A 255 31.92 -13.82 -12.97
CA GLY A 255 31.53 -13.73 -14.39
C GLY A 255 31.18 -15.08 -15.04
N GLY A 256 31.70 -16.19 -14.49
CA GLY A 256 31.38 -17.56 -14.91
C GLY A 256 30.12 -18.17 -14.26
N ALA A 257 29.31 -17.38 -13.54
CA ALA A 257 28.07 -17.86 -12.94
C ALA A 257 27.02 -18.17 -14.03
N GLU A 258 26.88 -19.45 -14.35
CA GLU A 258 25.89 -19.98 -15.28
C GLU A 258 24.71 -20.56 -14.50
N GLY A 259 23.58 -19.86 -14.53
CA GLY A 259 22.38 -20.27 -13.82
C GLY A 259 21.12 -19.72 -14.47
N ARG A 260 20.01 -19.75 -13.74
CA ARG A 260 18.75 -19.16 -14.22
C ARG A 260 18.89 -17.64 -14.34
N SER A 261 18.14 -17.05 -15.27
CA SER A 261 18.02 -15.59 -15.37
C SER A 261 17.64 -15.00 -14.01
N SER A 262 18.37 -13.96 -13.62
CA SER A 262 18.08 -13.18 -12.42
C SER A 262 16.71 -12.49 -12.54
N LEU A 263 16.14 -12.08 -11.40
CA LEU A 263 14.86 -11.35 -11.41
C LEU A 263 14.95 -10.04 -12.21
N ALA A 264 16.09 -9.35 -12.18
CA ALA A 264 16.28 -8.14 -12.95
C ALA A 264 16.36 -8.41 -14.46
N GLU A 265 17.02 -9.49 -14.90
CA GLU A 265 17.02 -9.88 -16.31
C GLU A 265 15.58 -10.16 -16.79
N LEU A 266 14.81 -10.94 -16.02
CA LEU A 266 13.41 -11.20 -16.31
C LEU A 266 12.54 -9.94 -16.29
N ALA A 267 12.84 -8.98 -15.40
CA ALA A 267 12.15 -7.70 -15.33
C ALA A 267 12.39 -6.86 -16.60
N LEU A 268 13.63 -6.80 -17.09
CA LEU A 268 13.98 -6.05 -18.30
C LEU A 268 13.35 -6.66 -19.57
N GLU A 269 13.04 -7.95 -19.56
CA GLU A 269 12.32 -8.63 -20.65
C GLU A 269 10.82 -8.29 -20.70
N GLN A 270 10.26 -7.65 -19.67
CA GLN A 270 8.82 -7.34 -19.62
C GLN A 270 8.45 -6.23 -20.62
N ARG A 271 7.35 -6.48 -21.34
CA ARG A 271 6.76 -5.50 -22.26
C ARG A 271 6.15 -4.34 -21.48
N PRO A 272 6.21 -3.10 -22.00
CA PRO A 272 5.50 -1.95 -21.42
C PRO A 272 4.01 -2.25 -21.22
N VAL A 273 3.42 -1.61 -20.20
CA VAL A 273 2.00 -1.76 -19.93
C VAL A 273 1.21 -0.81 -20.83
N HIS A 274 -0.06 -1.12 -21.07
CA HIS A 274 -0.97 -0.16 -21.66
C HIS A 274 -1.47 0.77 -20.54
N TYR A 275 -0.83 1.93 -20.37
CA TYR A 275 -1.08 2.87 -19.26
C TYR A 275 -2.58 3.12 -18.95
N PRO A 276 -3.45 3.42 -19.95
CA PRO A 276 -4.89 3.60 -19.68
C PRO A 276 -5.58 2.38 -19.08
N LEU A 277 -5.13 1.17 -19.43
CA LEU A 277 -5.66 -0.07 -18.86
C LEU A 277 -5.23 -0.23 -17.40
N VAL A 278 -4.00 0.14 -17.05
CA VAL A 278 -3.53 0.11 -15.65
C VAL A 278 -4.29 1.15 -14.82
N GLN A 279 -4.49 2.37 -15.34
CA GLN A 279 -5.30 3.40 -14.68
C GLN A 279 -6.73 2.92 -14.42
N HIS A 280 -7.33 2.23 -15.39
CA HIS A 280 -8.65 1.61 -15.23
C HIS A 280 -8.67 0.55 -14.11
N HIS A 281 -7.61 -0.27 -13.99
CA HIS A 281 -7.46 -1.22 -12.88
C HIS A 281 -7.20 -0.54 -11.53
N VAL A 282 -6.43 0.55 -11.47
CA VAL A 282 -6.26 1.36 -10.25
C VAL A 282 -7.62 1.86 -9.77
N LEU A 283 -8.44 2.40 -10.67
CA LEU A 283 -9.78 2.87 -10.35
C LEU A 283 -10.63 1.75 -9.72
N LEU A 284 -10.69 0.57 -10.34
CA LEU A 284 -11.40 -0.58 -9.76
C LEU A 284 -10.82 -1.01 -8.42
N ALA A 285 -9.49 -1.10 -8.28
CA ALA A 285 -8.83 -1.52 -7.06
C ALA A 285 -9.16 -0.58 -5.90
N THR A 286 -9.14 0.73 -6.15
CA THR A 286 -9.50 1.76 -5.17
C THR A 286 -10.96 1.67 -4.75
N LEU A 287 -11.89 1.44 -5.69
CA LEU A 287 -13.31 1.28 -5.39
C LEU A 287 -13.57 0.01 -4.55
N LEU A 288 -12.91 -1.11 -4.89
CA LEU A 288 -12.98 -2.35 -4.10
C LEU A 288 -12.43 -2.16 -2.69
N HIS A 289 -11.26 -1.52 -2.58
CA HIS A 289 -10.63 -1.22 -1.30
C HIS A 289 -11.55 -0.33 -0.44
N ALA A 290 -12.09 0.76 -0.99
CA ALA A 290 -13.01 1.64 -0.30
C ALA A 290 -14.26 0.91 0.20
N ALA A 291 -14.84 0.04 -0.64
CA ALA A 291 -16.03 -0.73 -0.28
C ALA A 291 -15.77 -1.69 0.89
N MET A 292 -14.60 -2.33 0.95
CA MET A 292 -14.20 -3.18 2.07
C MET A 292 -13.91 -2.36 3.32
N THR A 293 -13.06 -1.33 3.22
CA THR A 293 -12.63 -0.48 4.34
C THR A 293 -13.79 0.14 5.08
N PHE A 294 -14.80 0.64 4.34
CA PHE A 294 -15.97 1.30 4.94
C PHE A 294 -17.21 0.41 5.05
N ASN A 295 -17.06 -0.91 4.82
CA ASN A 295 -18.16 -1.88 4.91
C ASN A 295 -19.41 -1.47 4.10
N LEU A 296 -19.22 -0.98 2.88
CA LEU A 296 -20.29 -0.37 2.10
C LEU A 296 -21.38 -1.40 1.72
N ARG A 297 -22.64 -0.92 1.75
CA ARG A 297 -23.83 -1.68 1.33
C ARG A 297 -24.29 -1.23 -0.06
N SER A 298 -24.85 -2.17 -0.82
CA SER A 298 -25.22 -1.95 -2.23
C SER A 298 -24.05 -1.46 -3.08
N ALA A 299 -22.85 -1.96 -2.76
CA ALA A 299 -21.61 -1.72 -3.48
C ALA A 299 -21.43 -2.82 -4.52
N ARG A 300 -21.74 -2.52 -5.79
CA ARG A 300 -21.45 -3.37 -6.96
C ARG A 300 -20.35 -2.72 -7.79
N PRO A 301 -19.06 -2.96 -7.47
CA PRO A 301 -17.96 -2.16 -8.01
C PRO A 301 -17.80 -2.32 -9.52
N LEU A 302 -18.03 -3.52 -10.07
CA LEU A 302 -18.01 -3.70 -11.52
C LEU A 302 -19.21 -3.00 -12.14
N GLY A 303 -20.37 -2.98 -11.46
CA GLY A 303 -21.55 -2.21 -11.82
C GLY A 303 -21.34 -0.72 -12.07
N LEU A 304 -20.25 -0.13 -11.57
CA LEU A 304 -19.88 1.27 -11.78
C LEU A 304 -19.23 1.55 -13.15
N PHE A 305 -19.02 0.50 -13.94
CA PHE A 305 -18.43 0.57 -15.28
C PHE A 305 -19.44 0.18 -16.35
N ASP A 306 -19.29 0.77 -17.53
CA ASP A 306 -20.05 0.41 -18.71
C ASP A 306 -19.58 -0.97 -19.26
N SER A 307 -20.24 -1.45 -20.31
CA SER A 307 -19.91 -2.76 -20.89
C SER A 307 -18.49 -2.85 -21.43
N LYS A 308 -17.96 -1.76 -22.04
CA LYS A 308 -16.58 -1.74 -22.56
C LYS A 308 -15.56 -1.80 -21.42
N GLY A 309 -15.74 -0.96 -20.39
CA GLY A 309 -14.88 -0.94 -19.22
C GLY A 309 -14.89 -2.27 -18.47
N LYS A 310 -16.05 -2.92 -18.33
CA LYS A 310 -16.16 -4.27 -17.73
C LYS A 310 -15.36 -5.32 -18.49
N ASN A 311 -15.43 -5.29 -19.82
CA ASN A 311 -14.76 -6.28 -20.68
C ASN A 311 -13.23 -6.13 -20.72
N ALA A 312 -12.71 -4.95 -20.37
CA ALA A 312 -11.28 -4.67 -20.33
C ALA A 312 -10.60 -5.19 -19.06
N PHE A 313 -11.34 -5.40 -17.96
CA PHE A 313 -10.74 -5.86 -16.70
C PHE A 313 -10.16 -7.26 -16.81
N PHE A 314 -9.09 -7.47 -16.04
CA PHE A 314 -8.39 -8.76 -15.88
C PHE A 314 -7.76 -9.31 -17.18
N LYS A 315 -7.70 -8.50 -18.23
CA LYS A 315 -6.87 -8.74 -19.40
C LYS A 315 -5.40 -8.53 -19.06
N ASP A 316 -4.53 -9.02 -19.92
CA ASP A 316 -3.09 -8.76 -19.81
C ASP A 316 -2.83 -7.24 -19.81
N LEU A 317 -2.05 -6.75 -18.84
CA LEU A 317 -1.80 -5.31 -18.70
C LEU A 317 -1.03 -4.72 -19.88
N THR A 318 -0.33 -5.52 -20.68
CA THR A 318 0.37 -5.07 -21.88
C THR A 318 -0.54 -5.05 -23.11
N SER A 319 -1.80 -5.48 -22.97
CA SER A 319 -2.74 -5.53 -24.09
C SER A 319 -3.46 -4.20 -24.30
N ILE A 320 -3.57 -3.79 -25.56
CA ILE A 320 -4.36 -2.62 -25.95
C ILE A 320 -5.84 -3.01 -25.88
N GLN A 321 -6.60 -2.31 -25.03
CA GLN A 321 -8.03 -2.54 -24.82
C GLN A 321 -8.84 -1.32 -25.24
N LEU A 322 -10.04 -1.56 -25.78
CA LEU A 322 -11.00 -0.50 -26.04
C LEU A 322 -11.62 -0.06 -24.71
N LEU A 323 -11.15 1.08 -24.20
CA LEU A 323 -11.68 1.67 -22.99
C LEU A 323 -12.85 2.63 -23.30
N PRO A 324 -13.70 2.93 -22.30
CA PRO A 324 -14.79 3.88 -22.47
C PRO A 324 -14.24 5.27 -22.79
N SER A 325 -14.74 5.89 -23.84
CA SER A 325 -14.45 7.28 -24.20
C SER A 325 -15.76 7.98 -24.55
N GLY A 326 -15.96 9.16 -23.97
CA GLY A 326 -17.16 9.99 -24.18
C GLY A 326 -18.14 10.00 -23.00
N ASP A 327 -19.29 10.63 -23.23
CA ASP A 327 -20.34 10.82 -22.23
C ASP A 327 -20.95 9.49 -21.81
N VAL A 328 -21.02 9.29 -20.51
CA VAL A 328 -21.59 8.10 -19.89
C VAL A 328 -23.08 8.33 -19.61
N ASP A 329 -23.87 7.26 -19.69
CA ASP A 329 -25.29 7.26 -19.33
C ASP A 329 -25.51 7.95 -17.96
N PRO A 330 -26.37 8.99 -17.87
CA PRO A 330 -26.64 9.70 -16.62
C PRO A 330 -27.06 8.78 -15.45
N SER A 331 -27.69 7.64 -15.75
CA SER A 331 -28.05 6.66 -14.73
C SER A 331 -26.81 6.01 -14.08
N LEU A 332 -25.78 5.73 -14.87
CA LEU A 332 -24.51 5.19 -14.40
C LEU A 332 -23.69 6.23 -13.64
N VAL A 333 -23.69 7.49 -14.10
CA VAL A 333 -23.07 8.60 -13.35
C VAL A 333 -23.72 8.77 -11.97
N SER A 334 -25.05 8.62 -11.89
CA SER A 334 -25.78 8.67 -10.62
C SER A 334 -25.36 7.54 -9.66
N LEU A 335 -25.17 6.32 -10.17
CA LEU A 335 -24.66 5.19 -9.37
C LEU A 335 -23.23 5.43 -8.86
N ARG A 336 -22.36 6.01 -9.69
CA ARG A 336 -20.99 6.38 -9.31
C ARG A 336 -20.99 7.46 -8.23
N GLN A 337 -21.82 8.48 -8.39
CA GLN A 337 -22.00 9.52 -7.39
C GLN A 337 -22.47 8.92 -6.06
N GLU A 338 -23.54 8.12 -6.06
CA GLU A 338 -24.04 7.46 -4.83
C GLU A 338 -22.95 6.64 -4.14
N PHE A 339 -22.14 5.90 -4.91
CA PHE A 339 -21.02 5.14 -4.38
C PHE A 339 -19.99 6.04 -3.69
N LEU A 340 -19.52 7.11 -4.35
CA LEU A 340 -18.53 8.03 -3.79
C LEU A 340 -19.06 8.76 -2.54
N LEU A 341 -20.33 9.16 -2.54
CA LEU A 341 -20.97 9.76 -1.36
C LEU A 341 -20.97 8.78 -0.17
N LYS A 342 -21.26 7.50 -0.41
CA LYS A 342 -21.17 6.45 0.63
C LYS A 342 -19.76 6.25 1.16
N VAL A 343 -18.73 6.34 0.31
CA VAL A 343 -17.32 6.30 0.74
C VAL A 343 -17.03 7.44 1.71
N LEU A 344 -17.43 8.67 1.37
CA LEU A 344 -17.24 9.84 2.24
C LEU A 344 -18.00 9.71 3.57
N SER A 345 -19.27 9.30 3.54
CA SER A 345 -20.03 9.06 4.78
C SER A 345 -19.37 7.98 5.64
N GLY A 346 -18.90 6.88 5.03
CA GLY A 346 -18.19 5.80 5.72
C GLY A 346 -16.89 6.26 6.36
N TRP A 347 -16.10 7.08 5.66
CA TRP A 347 -14.89 7.69 6.20
C TRP A 347 -15.19 8.62 7.37
N VAL A 348 -16.15 9.53 7.22
CA VAL A 348 -16.53 10.45 8.30
C VAL A 348 -17.01 9.70 9.55
N LEU A 349 -17.76 8.61 9.38
CA LEU A 349 -18.17 7.75 10.50
C LEU A 349 -16.97 7.10 11.21
N SER A 350 -15.98 6.62 10.44
CA SER A 350 -14.78 5.99 11.01
C SER A 350 -13.93 6.95 11.86
N LEU A 351 -13.92 8.25 11.52
CA LEU A 351 -13.26 9.28 12.33
C LEU A 351 -13.91 9.46 13.70
N GLY A 352 -15.23 9.25 13.78
CA GLY A 352 -15.94 9.36 15.04
C GLY A 352 -15.51 8.23 15.98
N GLU A 353 -15.38 7.00 15.49
CA GLU A 353 -15.14 5.79 16.30
C GLU A 353 -13.78 5.78 17.00
N THR A 354 -12.76 6.45 16.47
CA THR A 354 -11.40 6.45 17.02
C THR A 354 -11.21 7.34 18.25
N GLY A 355 -12.08 8.32 18.52
CA GLY A 355 -11.93 9.23 19.67
C GLY A 355 -10.65 10.07 19.62
N GLU A 356 -10.63 11.21 20.32
CA GLU A 356 -9.45 12.09 20.36
C GLU A 356 -8.28 11.54 21.20
N GLU A 357 -8.48 10.44 21.94
CA GLU A 357 -7.51 9.88 22.88
C GLU A 357 -6.86 8.55 22.46
N SER A 358 -7.27 7.96 21.33
CA SER A 358 -6.53 6.83 20.77
C SER A 358 -5.78 7.30 19.53
N ALA A 359 -4.45 7.36 19.66
CA ALA A 359 -3.54 7.54 18.53
C ALA A 359 -3.95 6.57 17.41
N PRO A 360 -3.88 6.97 16.12
CA PRO A 360 -4.41 6.20 15.02
C PRO A 360 -3.72 4.84 14.96
N SER A 361 -4.43 3.79 15.37
CA SER A 361 -4.00 2.42 15.13
C SER A 361 -4.09 2.16 13.62
N SER A 362 -2.93 2.33 12.98
CA SER A 362 -2.38 1.49 11.90
C SER A 362 -3.19 1.30 10.61
N VAL A 363 -3.76 2.37 10.04
CA VAL A 363 -3.96 2.41 8.58
C VAL A 363 -3.15 3.58 8.02
N PRO A 364 -1.94 3.34 7.48
CA PRO A 364 -1.21 4.37 6.74
C PRO A 364 -2.10 4.96 5.65
N GLY A 365 -2.33 6.28 5.67
CA GLY A 365 -3.11 6.99 4.64
C GLY A 365 -4.62 7.17 4.92
N ALA A 366 -5.13 6.89 6.13
CA ALA A 366 -6.55 7.14 6.47
C ALA A 366 -6.99 8.61 6.31
N GLU A 367 -6.06 9.57 6.37
CA GLU A 367 -6.31 10.99 6.15
C GLU A 367 -6.52 11.37 4.67
N LEU A 368 -6.23 10.47 3.73
CA LEU A 368 -6.18 10.73 2.29
C LEU A 368 -7.46 10.34 1.54
N TRP A 369 -8.47 9.78 2.21
CA TRP A 369 -9.69 9.31 1.53
C TRP A 369 -10.52 10.43 0.89
N PRO A 370 -10.73 11.60 1.53
CA PRO A 370 -11.43 12.70 0.89
C PRO A 370 -10.77 13.18 -0.41
N SER A 371 -9.45 13.41 -0.38
CA SER A 371 -8.69 13.83 -1.56
C SER A 371 -8.76 12.76 -2.65
N LEU A 372 -8.58 11.49 -2.27
CA LEU A 372 -8.69 10.38 -3.21
C LEU A 372 -10.06 10.32 -3.88
N VAL A 373 -11.16 10.47 -3.12
CA VAL A 373 -12.52 10.47 -3.67
C VAL A 373 -12.73 11.66 -4.63
N LEU A 374 -12.16 12.82 -4.32
CA LEU A 374 -12.20 13.99 -5.22
C LEU A 374 -11.42 13.73 -6.51
N ASP A 375 -10.28 13.06 -6.45
CA ASP A 375 -9.50 12.65 -7.64
C ASP A 375 -10.24 11.60 -8.48
N LEU A 376 -11.00 10.71 -7.84
CA LEU A 376 -11.83 9.73 -8.54
C LEU A 376 -13.03 10.36 -9.24
N GLY A 377 -13.54 11.50 -8.74
CA GLY A 377 -14.73 12.18 -9.27
C GLY A 377 -14.64 12.42 -10.78
N PRO A 378 -13.64 13.18 -11.28
CA PRO A 378 -13.43 13.43 -12.69
C PRO A 378 -13.26 12.15 -13.53
N LEU A 379 -12.51 11.17 -13.02
CA LEU A 379 -12.31 9.86 -13.69
C LEU A 379 -13.62 9.09 -13.88
N LEU A 380 -14.58 9.30 -12.97
CA LEU A 380 -15.91 8.70 -12.99
C LEU A 380 -16.99 9.62 -13.58
N GLN A 381 -16.62 10.82 -14.05
CA GLN A 381 -17.53 11.87 -14.53
C GLN A 381 -18.53 12.35 -13.46
N VAL A 382 -18.14 12.28 -12.18
CA VAL A 382 -18.92 12.81 -11.05
C VAL A 382 -18.41 14.22 -10.73
N ASN A 383 -19.32 15.18 -10.58
CA ASN A 383 -18.96 16.55 -10.22
C ASN A 383 -18.30 16.59 -8.82
N PRO A 384 -17.03 17.06 -8.70
CA PRO A 384 -16.34 17.18 -7.42
C PRO A 384 -17.06 18.07 -6.40
N ASP A 385 -17.76 19.12 -6.84
CA ASP A 385 -18.46 20.03 -5.94
C ASP A 385 -19.59 19.33 -5.15
N ILE A 386 -20.28 18.36 -5.77
CA ILE A 386 -21.31 17.56 -5.08
C ILE A 386 -20.66 16.73 -3.96
N LEU A 387 -19.46 16.20 -4.20
CA LEU A 387 -18.71 15.42 -3.22
C LEU A 387 -18.23 16.30 -2.06
N ARG A 388 -17.72 17.50 -2.35
CA ARG A 388 -17.31 18.48 -1.32
C ARG A 388 -18.49 18.89 -0.43
N ARG A 389 -19.62 19.25 -1.03
CA ARG A 389 -20.83 19.64 -0.28
C ARG A 389 -21.33 18.54 0.63
N HIS A 390 -21.35 17.30 0.14
CA HIS A 390 -21.72 16.14 0.94
C HIS A 390 -20.74 15.92 2.10
N LEU A 391 -19.44 16.03 1.85
CA LEU A 391 -18.41 15.91 2.89
C LEU A 391 -18.59 16.95 4.00
N VAL A 392 -18.83 18.21 3.64
CA VAL A 392 -19.14 19.28 4.61
C VAL A 392 -20.37 18.90 5.45
N CYS A 393 -21.44 18.45 4.81
CA CYS A 393 -22.67 18.04 5.49
C CYS A 393 -22.44 16.85 6.45
N GLU A 394 -21.65 15.86 6.06
CA GLU A 394 -21.34 14.69 6.91
C GLU A 394 -20.45 15.09 8.09
N LEU A 395 -19.44 15.93 7.89
CA LEU A 395 -18.56 16.43 8.96
C LEU A 395 -19.36 17.21 10.01
N TYR A 396 -20.23 18.13 9.57
CA TYR A 396 -21.19 18.77 10.49
C TYR A 396 -22.13 17.73 11.11
N SER A 397 -22.60 16.72 10.38
CA SER A 397 -23.48 15.70 10.98
C SER A 397 -22.81 14.95 12.14
N GLN A 398 -21.48 14.78 12.12
CA GLN A 398 -20.70 14.18 13.21
C GLN A 398 -20.14 15.17 14.24
N GLY A 399 -20.36 16.48 14.08
CA GLY A 399 -19.85 17.50 14.99
C GLY A 399 -18.38 17.88 14.79
N LEU A 400 -17.80 17.54 13.64
CA LEU A 400 -16.43 17.88 13.26
C LEU A 400 -16.38 19.26 12.57
N ASP A 401 -16.93 20.28 13.24
CA ASP A 401 -17.28 21.57 12.65
C ASP A 401 -16.06 22.30 12.06
N ARG A 402 -14.92 22.30 12.76
CA ARG A 402 -13.68 22.91 12.24
C ARG A 402 -13.22 22.30 10.91
N ARG A 403 -13.27 20.97 10.79
CA ARG A 403 -12.92 20.29 9.53
C ARG A 403 -13.94 20.58 8.43
N ALA A 404 -15.22 20.72 8.80
CA ALA A 404 -16.27 21.08 7.87
C ALA A 404 -16.08 22.51 7.32
N GLU A 405 -15.69 23.46 8.17
CA GLU A 405 -15.37 24.84 7.78
C GLU A 405 -14.18 24.91 6.81
N GLU A 406 -13.14 24.12 7.04
CA GLU A 406 -11.97 24.03 6.14
C GLU A 406 -12.39 23.57 4.73
N VAL A 407 -13.16 22.47 4.63
CA VAL A 407 -13.64 21.95 3.34
C VAL A 407 -14.64 22.90 2.67
N MET A 408 -15.45 23.62 3.46
CA MET A 408 -16.44 24.57 2.95
C MET A 408 -15.80 25.72 2.14
N LEU A 409 -14.54 26.07 2.41
CA LEU A 409 -13.83 27.10 1.65
C LEU A 409 -13.67 26.75 0.16
N GLU A 410 -13.62 25.45 -0.17
CA GLU A 410 -13.44 24.93 -1.52
C GLU A 410 -14.76 24.62 -2.25
N VAL A 411 -15.92 24.89 -1.61
CA VAL A 411 -17.23 24.66 -2.24
C VAL A 411 -17.56 25.79 -3.22
N GLU A 412 -17.94 25.40 -4.44
CA GLU A 412 -18.30 26.30 -5.52
C GLU A 412 -19.77 26.73 -5.38
N ASP A 413 -20.69 25.76 -5.25
CA ASP A 413 -22.13 26.02 -5.14
C ASP A 413 -22.56 26.29 -3.70
N ARG A 414 -22.35 27.53 -3.25
CA ARG A 414 -22.68 27.97 -1.90
C ARG A 414 -24.18 28.08 -1.64
N GLU A 415 -24.99 28.29 -2.67
CA GLU A 415 -26.44 28.39 -2.52
C GLU A 415 -27.04 27.04 -2.17
N VAL A 416 -26.68 25.99 -2.92
CA VAL A 416 -27.17 24.64 -2.62
C VAL A 416 -26.58 24.15 -1.30
N LEU A 417 -25.30 24.41 -1.01
CA LEU A 417 -24.75 24.09 0.30
C LEU A 417 -25.53 24.78 1.43
N GLY A 418 -25.84 26.07 1.30
CA GLY A 418 -26.61 26.81 2.30
C GLY A 418 -27.99 26.17 2.58
N SER A 419 -28.67 25.71 1.53
CA SER A 419 -29.94 24.98 1.67
C SER A 419 -29.79 23.65 2.43
N GLN A 420 -28.70 22.91 2.18
CA GLN A 420 -28.40 21.64 2.86
C GLN A 420 -28.03 21.87 4.34
N LEU A 421 -27.22 22.90 4.62
CA LEU A 421 -26.83 23.28 5.98
C LEU A 421 -28.01 23.80 6.81
N LEU A 422 -29.01 24.44 6.19
CA LEU A 422 -30.22 24.87 6.88
C LEU A 422 -31.01 23.68 7.42
N VAL A 423 -31.10 22.58 6.65
CA VAL A 423 -31.72 21.33 7.10
C VAL A 423 -30.96 20.75 8.30
N LEU A 424 -29.63 20.67 8.22
CA LEU A 424 -28.79 20.18 9.33
C LEU A 424 -28.91 21.05 10.59
N THR A 425 -28.93 22.37 10.42
CA THR A 425 -29.13 23.33 11.51
C THR A 425 -30.50 23.12 12.16
N GLY A 426 -31.55 22.94 11.36
CA GLY A 426 -32.89 22.60 11.82
C GLY A 426 -32.92 21.29 12.62
N GLN A 427 -32.23 20.25 12.16
CA GLN A 427 -32.12 18.97 12.87
C GLN A 427 -31.37 19.10 14.19
N ARG A 428 -30.24 19.83 14.23
CA ARG A 428 -29.47 20.11 15.44
C ARG A 428 -30.30 20.90 16.46
N LEU A 429 -30.96 21.98 16.01
CA LEU A 429 -31.81 22.82 16.84
C LEU A 429 -33.03 22.05 17.38
N SER A 430 -33.67 21.26 16.53
CA SER A 430 -34.81 20.41 16.90
C SER A 430 -34.42 19.39 17.97
N PHE A 431 -33.24 18.77 17.86
CA PHE A 431 -32.73 17.88 18.89
C PHE A 431 -32.45 18.62 20.20
N ALA A 432 -31.75 19.76 20.14
CA ALA A 432 -31.43 20.57 21.31
C ALA A 432 -32.70 21.02 22.06
N LEU A 433 -33.74 21.47 21.35
CA LEU A 433 -34.95 22.00 21.97
C LEU A 433 -35.97 20.93 22.38
N LEU A 434 -36.18 19.89 21.55
CA LEU A 434 -37.26 18.91 21.77
C LEU A 434 -36.80 17.65 22.51
N HIS A 435 -35.54 17.25 22.39
CA HIS A 435 -35.06 15.97 22.92
C HIS A 435 -34.30 16.09 24.24
N THR A 436 -33.56 17.18 24.45
CA THR A 436 -32.82 17.35 25.72
C THR A 436 -33.72 17.72 26.91
N GLN A 437 -34.99 18.09 26.65
CA GLN A 437 -36.00 18.53 27.64
C GLN A 437 -35.45 19.49 28.71
N THR A 438 -34.51 20.34 28.32
CA THR A 438 -33.94 21.34 29.24
C THR A 438 -34.96 22.45 29.49
N ARG A 439 -35.03 22.95 30.74
CA ARG A 439 -35.95 24.04 31.12
C ARG A 439 -35.80 25.29 30.23
N PRO A 440 -34.57 25.76 29.90
CA PRO A 440 -34.39 26.86 28.95
C PRO A 440 -34.85 26.52 27.52
N GLY A 441 -34.64 25.28 27.06
CA GLY A 441 -35.07 24.82 25.74
C GLY A 441 -36.59 24.84 25.58
N MET A 442 -37.32 24.45 26.63
CA MET A 442 -38.79 24.49 26.65
C MET A 442 -39.34 25.93 26.65
N GLU A 443 -38.68 26.87 27.34
CA GLU A 443 -39.06 28.29 27.33
C GLU A 443 -38.85 28.93 25.95
N LEU A 444 -37.74 28.61 25.28
CA LEU A 444 -37.47 29.01 23.89
C LEU A 444 -38.51 28.42 22.94
N LEU A 445 -38.88 27.14 23.13
CA LEU A 445 -39.89 26.48 22.31
C LEU A 445 -41.27 27.16 22.41
N ALA A 446 -41.66 27.60 23.60
CA ALA A 446 -42.94 28.31 23.83
C ALA A 446 -43.00 29.69 23.15
N ARG A 447 -41.84 30.29 22.84
CA ARG A 447 -41.72 31.60 22.19
C ARG A 447 -41.59 31.51 20.66
N LEU A 448 -41.41 30.32 20.11
CA LEU A 448 -41.25 30.13 18.66
C LEU A 448 -42.60 30.27 17.93
N PRO A 449 -42.63 30.98 16.78
CA PRO A 449 -43.79 31.00 15.90
C PRO A 449 -44.28 29.58 15.53
N PRO A 450 -45.60 29.37 15.38
CA PRO A 450 -46.17 28.05 15.07
C PRO A 450 -45.58 27.37 13.82
N VAL A 451 -45.22 28.17 12.81
CA VAL A 451 -44.60 27.70 11.56
C VAL A 451 -43.21 27.09 11.82
N LEU A 452 -42.36 27.77 12.60
CA LEU A 452 -41.03 27.28 12.96
C LEU A 452 -41.12 26.04 13.86
N CYS A 453 -42.06 26.02 14.81
CA CYS A 453 -42.34 24.84 15.63
C CYS A 453 -42.74 23.63 14.78
N THR A 454 -43.58 23.83 13.76
CA THR A 454 -44.01 22.75 12.85
C THR A 454 -42.85 22.23 12.01
N TRP A 455 -42.04 23.15 11.48
CA TRP A 455 -40.83 22.81 10.70
C TRP A 455 -39.81 22.03 11.54
N LEU A 456 -39.49 22.48 12.76
CA LEU A 456 -38.56 21.78 13.66
C LEU A 456 -39.07 20.38 14.04
N LYS A 457 -40.38 20.20 14.24
CA LYS A 457 -40.98 18.88 14.48
C LYS A 457 -40.87 17.98 13.25
N ALA A 458 -40.96 18.53 12.04
CA ALA A 458 -40.77 17.76 10.79
C ALA A 458 -39.32 17.28 10.65
N MET A 459 -38.33 18.09 11.06
CA MET A 459 -36.91 17.71 11.04
C MET A 459 -36.58 16.49 11.92
N VAL A 460 -37.38 16.20 12.95
CA VAL A 460 -37.23 14.97 13.77
C VAL A 460 -37.58 13.71 12.96
N ARG A 461 -38.60 13.79 12.09
CA ARG A 461 -39.11 12.65 11.31
C ARG A 461 -38.17 12.26 10.17
N GLU A 462 -37.51 13.22 9.55
CA GLU A 462 -36.47 12.94 8.53
C GLU A 462 -35.24 12.25 9.14
N ARG A 463 -34.95 12.50 10.42
CA ARG A 463 -33.86 11.85 11.16
C ARG A 463 -34.12 10.37 11.45
N SER A 464 -35.36 9.95 11.70
CA SER A 464 -35.66 8.52 11.99
C SER A 464 -35.55 7.63 10.75
N ALA A 465 -35.53 8.20 9.54
CA ALA A 465 -35.33 7.45 8.29
C ALA A 465 -33.85 7.17 7.96
N THR A 466 -32.88 7.77 8.68
CA THR A 466 -31.43 7.72 8.37
C THR A 466 -30.54 6.97 9.39
N VAL A 467 -31.13 6.13 10.24
CA VAL A 467 -30.52 5.09 11.12
C VAL A 467 -29.93 5.52 12.49
N ASP A 468 -30.50 4.87 13.51
CA ASP A 468 -30.23 4.55 14.93
C ASP A 468 -28.82 4.58 15.58
N THR A 469 -27.72 5.00 14.94
CA THR A 469 -26.38 4.99 15.61
C THR A 469 -25.83 6.37 15.97
N ARG A 470 -26.54 7.46 15.63
CA ARG A 470 -26.09 8.85 15.81
C ARG A 470 -26.31 9.43 17.23
N HIS A 471 -26.68 8.60 18.20
CA HIS A 471 -27.20 9.05 19.50
C HIS A 471 -26.16 9.67 20.46
N HIS A 472 -24.87 9.33 20.36
CA HIS A 472 -23.90 9.71 21.41
C HIS A 472 -22.96 10.90 21.09
N LYS A 473 -22.79 11.35 19.84
CA LYS A 473 -21.73 12.32 19.50
C LYS A 473 -22.20 13.75 19.21
N LEU A 474 -23.47 13.94 18.88
CA LEU A 474 -24.12 15.27 18.91
C LEU A 474 -24.21 15.86 20.32
N GLN A 475 -23.96 15.06 21.37
CA GLN A 475 -23.81 15.56 22.74
C GLN A 475 -22.65 16.56 22.87
N ARG A 476 -21.57 16.47 22.08
CA ARG A 476 -20.42 17.37 22.18
C ARG A 476 -20.64 18.73 21.51
N THR A 477 -21.38 18.79 20.40
CA THR A 477 -21.56 20.04 19.63
C THR A 477 -22.51 21.04 20.27
N VAL A 478 -23.37 20.61 21.20
CA VAL A 478 -24.23 21.53 21.95
C VAL A 478 -23.44 22.31 23.02
N TYR A 479 -22.28 21.80 23.47
CA TYR A 479 -21.45 22.46 24.48
C TYR A 479 -20.47 23.51 23.92
N THR A 480 -20.26 23.57 22.60
CA THR A 480 -19.43 24.60 21.95
C THR A 480 -20.21 25.86 21.53
N LEU A 481 -21.52 25.90 21.77
CA LEU A 481 -22.38 27.08 21.58
C LEU A 481 -22.55 27.92 22.87
N HIS A 482 -21.69 27.70 23.88
CA HIS A 482 -21.62 28.53 25.07
C HIS A 482 -20.31 29.31 25.16
#